data_AF-A0A7K2NYY9-F1
#
_entry.id   AF-A0A7K2NYY9-F1
#
_cell.length_a   1.000
_cell.length_b   1.000
_cell.length_c   1.000
_cell.angle_alpha   90.00
_cell.angle_beta   90.00
_cell.angle_gamma   90.00
#
_symmetry.space_group_name_H-M   'P 1'
#
loop_
_entity.id
_entity.type
_entity.pdbx_description
1 polymer ?
#
loop_
_entity_poly.entity_id
_entity_poly.type
_entity_poly.pdbx_seq_one_letter_code
_entity_poly.pdbx_strand_id
1 'polypeptide(L)'
;MASSTRRHGAARSAREGSRRRLPLRLLLPLLVLVALVAMLMLRGYVHSEILADHRVQPPAATDKVPQKILEGGPVIDVRGGRTESLSVPDHRLVLTFDDGPDPTWTPRVLDVLKKHDAHAVFFVTGTMASRYPDLVERMVDEGHEVGLHTFNHPDLSFQSKKRVDWELSQNQLAITGAAGVRTSLFRPPYSSFADAMDNKSWPVTEYIGSRGYITVVNNTDSEDWKKPGVDEIIRRATPHGGKGAIVLMHDSGGDRHQTVQALDRFLPDLKKKGYEFDNLTEALDVPSAMSPVTGAELWKGKSWVFLVQASEKLTDGLVVGLAVIGTLVIGRFVLMLLLSGVHARRVRRRRFRWGPAVTEPVTVLVPAYNEAKCIENTVRSLVASDHPVEVIVIDDGSSDGTARIVEGLGLPGVRVIRQLNAGKPAALNRGLANARYDIVVMMDGDTVFEP
;
A
#
# COMPACT_ATOMS: atom_id res chain seq x y z
N MET A 1 -51.15 60.86 -35.01
CA MET A 1 -50.97 61.30 -33.61
C MET A 1 -51.72 60.34 -32.69
N ALA A 2 -51.19 60.11 -31.48
CA ALA A 2 -51.59 59.14 -30.44
C ALA A 2 -51.16 57.68 -30.72
N SER A 3 -50.05 57.18 -30.16
CA SER A 3 -49.79 56.77 -28.76
C SER A 3 -50.44 55.43 -28.38
N SER A 4 -49.68 54.33 -28.51
CA SER A 4 -49.92 53.07 -27.82
C SER A 4 -48.58 52.36 -27.56
N THR A 5 -48.19 52.36 -26.30
CA THR A 5 -47.02 51.74 -25.69
C THR A 5 -47.00 50.21 -25.87
N ARG A 6 -46.04 49.67 -26.63
CA ARG A 6 -45.76 48.22 -26.66
C ARG A 6 -44.84 47.85 -25.50
N ARG A 7 -45.34 46.98 -24.61
CA ARG A 7 -44.59 46.31 -23.56
C ARG A 7 -43.43 45.49 -24.16
N HIS A 8 -42.21 45.74 -23.71
CA HIS A 8 -41.08 44.83 -23.90
C HIS A 8 -41.25 43.61 -22.98
N GLY A 9 -41.65 42.47 -23.54
CA GLY A 9 -41.44 41.16 -22.94
C GLY A 9 -40.01 40.73 -23.22
N ALA A 10 -39.11 40.86 -22.24
CA ALA A 10 -37.78 40.26 -22.30
C ALA A 10 -37.92 38.73 -22.16
N ALA A 11 -37.48 38.00 -23.17
CA ALA A 11 -37.37 36.55 -23.12
C ALA A 11 -36.36 36.15 -22.03
N ARG A 12 -36.84 35.52 -20.95
CA ARG A 12 -35.99 34.83 -19.98
C ARG A 12 -35.38 33.60 -20.68
N SER A 13 -34.12 33.71 -21.09
CA SER A 13 -33.31 32.55 -21.47
C SER A 13 -33.09 31.71 -20.21
N ALA A 14 -33.81 30.60 -20.08
CA ALA A 14 -33.50 29.56 -19.12
C ALA A 14 -32.21 28.86 -19.57
N ARG A 15 -31.07 29.21 -18.96
CA ARG A 15 -29.87 28.38 -18.99
C ARG A 15 -30.15 27.14 -18.14
N GLU A 16 -30.70 26.10 -18.75
CA GLU A 16 -30.64 24.76 -18.19
C GLU A 16 -29.18 24.31 -18.17
N GLY A 17 -28.57 24.36 -16.99
CA GLY A 17 -27.28 23.73 -16.75
C GLY A 17 -27.43 22.23 -16.93
N SER A 18 -27.03 21.72 -18.10
CA SER A 18 -26.84 20.29 -18.35
C SER A 18 -25.81 19.76 -17.34
N ARG A 19 -26.28 19.23 -16.22
CA ARG A 19 -25.48 18.36 -15.35
C ARG A 19 -25.17 17.12 -16.16
N ARG A 20 -24.01 17.11 -16.84
CA ARG A 20 -23.46 15.93 -17.52
C ARG A 20 -23.33 14.83 -16.46
N ARG A 21 -24.33 13.95 -16.40
CA ARG A 21 -24.26 12.73 -15.59
C ARG A 21 -23.13 11.89 -16.19
N LEU A 22 -22.11 11.59 -15.39
CA LEU A 22 -21.07 10.64 -15.78
C LEU A 22 -21.78 9.35 -16.24
N PRO A 23 -21.46 8.83 -17.44
CA PRO A 23 -22.12 7.65 -17.94
C PRO A 23 -21.83 6.50 -16.97
N LEU A 24 -22.87 5.75 -16.58
CA LEU A 24 -22.82 4.72 -15.52
C LEU A 24 -21.65 3.72 -15.73
N ARG A 25 -21.27 3.47 -16.98
CA ARG A 25 -20.11 2.66 -17.41
C ARG A 25 -18.74 3.13 -16.89
N LEU A 26 -18.60 4.41 -16.55
CA LEU A 26 -17.37 4.99 -15.98
C LEU A 26 -17.40 5.08 -14.45
N LEU A 27 -18.57 4.91 -13.84
CA LEU A 27 -18.73 5.10 -12.39
C LEU A 27 -18.13 3.92 -11.61
N LEU A 28 -18.37 2.68 -12.05
CA LEU A 28 -17.82 1.50 -11.41
C LEU A 28 -16.27 1.44 -11.49
N PRO A 29 -15.63 1.63 -12.66
CA PRO A 29 -14.16 1.69 -12.72
C PRO A 29 -13.56 2.82 -11.88
N LEU A 30 -14.22 3.99 -11.84
CA LEU A 30 -13.76 5.11 -11.01
C LEU A 30 -13.85 4.79 -9.52
N LEU A 31 -14.94 4.16 -9.06
CA LEU A 31 -15.07 3.72 -7.67
C LEU A 31 -14.01 2.68 -7.29
N VAL A 32 -13.75 1.71 -8.17
CA VAL A 32 -12.69 0.71 -7.96
C VAL A 32 -11.32 1.39 -7.88
N LEU A 33 -11.04 2.35 -8.77
CA LEU A 33 -9.79 3.10 -8.75
C LEU A 33 -9.63 3.91 -7.44
N VAL A 34 -10.68 4.61 -7.01
CA VAL A 34 -10.66 5.39 -5.76
C VAL A 34 -10.45 4.47 -4.55
N ALA A 35 -11.14 3.32 -4.51
CA ALA A 35 -10.95 2.34 -3.46
C ALA A 35 -9.51 1.79 -3.45
N LEU A 36 -8.95 1.48 -4.63
CA LEU A 36 -7.58 0.99 -4.77
C LEU A 36 -6.56 2.03 -4.33
N VAL A 37 -6.72 3.29 -4.72
CA VAL A 37 -5.87 4.40 -4.27
C VAL A 37 -5.97 4.58 -2.75
N ALA A 38 -7.18 4.54 -2.18
CA ALA A 38 -7.37 4.66 -0.74
C ALA A 38 -6.70 3.51 0.03
N MET A 39 -6.79 2.27 -0.47
CA MET A 39 -6.12 1.11 0.11
C MET A 39 -4.59 1.22 0.01
N LEU A 40 -4.05 1.62 -1.14
CA LEU A 40 -2.60 1.84 -1.29
C LEU A 40 -2.09 2.96 -0.37
N MET A 41 -2.86 4.04 -0.21
CA MET A 41 -2.55 5.11 0.75
C MET A 41 -2.59 4.60 2.19
N LEU A 42 -3.59 3.80 2.57
CA LEU A 42 -3.68 3.19 3.89
C LEU A 42 -2.48 2.26 4.15
N ARG A 43 -2.13 1.42 3.18
CA ARG A 43 -0.96 0.53 3.26
C ARG A 43 0.33 1.32 3.41
N GLY A 44 0.57 2.32 2.55
CA GLY A 44 1.74 3.17 2.63
C GLY A 44 1.78 3.99 3.93
N TYR A 45 0.63 4.32 4.50
CA TYR A 45 0.55 4.95 5.81
C TYR A 45 0.94 3.98 6.94
N VAL A 46 0.42 2.76 6.94
CA VAL A 46 0.71 1.71 7.94
C VAL A 46 2.13 1.15 7.81
N HIS A 47 2.75 1.23 6.64
CA HIS A 47 4.15 0.87 6.43
C HIS A 47 5.10 2.05 6.67
N SER A 48 4.59 3.19 7.14
CA SER A 48 5.37 4.41 7.36
C SER A 48 6.06 4.94 6.10
N GLU A 49 5.58 4.62 4.90
CA GLU A 49 6.16 5.04 3.61
C GLU A 49 5.82 6.49 3.23
N ILE A 50 4.66 6.99 3.68
CA ILE A 50 4.12 8.29 3.21
C ILE A 50 4.21 9.38 4.29
N LEU A 51 4.35 9.02 5.57
CA LEU A 51 4.29 9.94 6.72
C LEU A 51 5.24 9.57 7.87
N ALA A 52 6.32 8.82 7.59
CA ALA A 52 7.40 8.65 8.57
C ALA A 52 8.19 9.94 8.74
N ASP A 53 8.56 10.24 9.98
CA ASP A 53 9.57 11.24 10.31
C ASP A 53 10.61 10.57 11.21
N HIS A 54 11.81 10.37 10.67
CA HIS A 54 12.92 9.72 11.39
C HIS A 54 13.95 10.72 11.93
N ARG A 55 13.63 12.02 11.92
CA ARG A 55 14.51 13.02 12.52
C ARG A 55 14.52 12.85 14.02
N VAL A 56 15.72 12.96 14.60
CA VAL A 56 15.93 12.93 16.05
C VAL A 56 16.59 14.25 16.44
N GLN A 57 16.04 14.94 17.45
CA GLN A 57 16.62 16.20 17.92
C GLN A 57 18.00 15.95 18.53
N PRO A 58 18.97 16.84 18.29
CA PRO A 58 20.16 16.87 19.13
C PRO A 58 19.78 17.32 20.56
N PRO A 59 20.50 16.81 21.59
CA PRO A 59 20.26 17.18 22.99
C PRO A 59 20.26 18.69 23.20
N ALA A 60 19.34 19.18 24.03
CA ALA A 60 19.25 20.57 24.45
C ALA A 60 19.67 20.74 25.92
N ALA A 61 19.70 22.00 26.38
CA ALA A 61 19.87 22.30 27.79
C ALA A 61 18.70 21.74 28.62
N THR A 62 18.94 21.51 29.91
CA THR A 62 17.99 20.89 30.85
C THR A 62 17.47 21.86 31.91
N ASP A 63 17.79 23.16 31.82
CA ASP A 63 17.51 24.18 32.85
C ASP A 63 16.01 24.44 33.11
N LYS A 64 15.12 24.00 32.22
CA LYS A 64 13.66 24.10 32.39
C LYS A 64 13.02 22.80 32.86
N VAL A 65 13.79 21.72 32.96
CA VAL A 65 13.31 20.43 33.43
C VAL A 65 13.41 20.42 34.96
N PRO A 66 12.33 20.09 35.69
CA PRO A 66 12.38 20.02 37.14
C PRO A 66 13.45 19.01 37.61
N GLN A 67 14.32 19.42 38.52
CA GLN A 67 15.41 18.58 39.04
C GLN A 67 14.89 17.26 39.64
N LYS A 68 13.70 17.26 40.25
CA LYS A 68 13.01 16.06 40.77
C LYS A 68 12.71 15.00 39.68
N ILE A 69 12.60 15.41 38.42
CA ILE A 69 12.43 14.48 37.29
C ILE A 69 13.79 13.96 36.82
N LEU A 70 14.77 14.86 36.65
CA LEU A 70 16.12 14.48 36.21
C LEU A 70 16.79 13.51 37.19
N GLU A 71 16.63 13.72 38.50
CA GLU A 71 17.19 12.88 39.57
C GLU A 71 16.19 11.81 40.05
N GLY A 72 15.01 11.76 39.41
CA GLY A 72 13.88 10.95 39.82
C GLY A 72 13.93 9.51 39.31
N GLY A 73 12.82 8.81 39.54
CA GLY A 73 12.60 7.49 38.98
C GLY A 73 12.14 7.50 37.50
N PRO A 74 12.23 6.35 36.81
CA PRO A 74 11.91 6.22 35.38
C PRO A 74 10.42 6.29 35.03
N VAL A 75 9.52 6.40 36.01
CA VAL A 75 8.07 6.53 35.77
C VAL A 75 7.65 7.95 36.11
N ILE A 76 7.26 8.73 35.10
CA ILE A 76 6.97 10.15 35.21
C ILE A 76 5.45 10.37 35.12
N ASP A 77 4.85 10.82 36.22
CA ASP A 77 3.43 11.19 36.29
C ASP A 77 3.29 12.72 36.42
N VAL A 78 2.91 13.34 35.29
CA VAL A 78 2.60 14.77 35.21
C VAL A 78 1.11 15.06 35.01
N ARG A 79 0.26 14.05 35.24
CA ARG A 79 -1.19 14.19 35.09
C ARG A 79 -1.75 15.10 36.18
N GLY A 80 -2.69 15.96 35.80
CA GLY A 80 -3.35 16.88 36.73
C GLY A 80 -2.43 17.97 37.31
N GLY A 81 -1.31 18.28 36.65
CA GLY A 81 -0.34 19.27 37.12
C GLY A 81 0.62 18.76 38.20
N ARG A 82 0.66 17.44 38.43
CA ARG A 82 1.66 16.80 39.28
C ARG A 82 3.04 16.84 38.61
N THR A 83 4.09 16.65 39.41
CA THR A 83 5.46 16.43 38.94
C THR A 83 6.06 15.35 39.82
N GLU A 84 5.60 14.12 39.61
CA GLU A 84 6.00 12.95 40.38
C GLU A 84 6.81 12.01 39.50
N SER A 85 7.83 11.42 40.11
CA SER A 85 8.65 10.38 39.51
C SER A 85 8.68 9.19 40.47
N LEU A 86 8.48 7.97 39.96
CA LEU A 86 8.44 6.74 40.73
C LEU A 86 9.55 5.79 40.27
N SER A 87 10.14 5.09 41.23
CA SER A 87 11.13 4.04 41.00
C SER A 87 10.55 2.68 41.35
N VAL A 88 10.97 1.67 40.60
CA VAL A 88 10.65 0.28 40.89
C VAL A 88 11.35 -0.13 42.21
N PRO A 89 10.67 -0.83 43.13
CA PRO A 89 11.28 -1.32 44.37
C PRO A 89 12.50 -2.20 44.15
N ASP A 90 13.37 -2.30 45.16
CA ASP A 90 14.53 -3.18 45.11
C ASP A 90 14.11 -4.64 44.84
N HIS A 91 14.98 -5.37 44.14
CA HIS A 91 14.74 -6.74 43.68
C HIS A 91 13.52 -6.93 42.76
N ARG A 92 12.95 -5.86 42.19
CA ARG A 92 11.93 -5.96 41.13
C ARG A 92 12.44 -5.46 39.79
N LEU A 93 12.16 -6.20 38.73
CA LEU A 93 12.53 -5.86 37.36
C LEU A 93 11.29 -5.78 36.49
N VAL A 94 11.11 -4.62 35.87
CA VAL A 94 10.10 -4.42 34.82
C VAL A 94 10.81 -4.50 33.48
N LEU A 95 10.62 -5.61 32.77
CA LEU A 95 11.12 -5.75 31.41
C LEU A 95 10.22 -4.97 30.47
N THR A 96 10.83 -4.18 29.59
CA THR A 96 10.10 -3.37 28.62
C THR A 96 10.61 -3.63 27.20
N PHE A 97 9.68 -3.79 26.26
CA PHE A 97 9.97 -4.08 24.86
C PHE A 97 9.34 -3.02 23.96
N ASP A 98 10.18 -2.38 23.14
CA ASP A 98 9.77 -1.31 22.23
C ASP A 98 9.71 -1.79 20.77
N ASP A 99 9.00 -1.02 19.94
CA ASP A 99 8.82 -1.14 18.47
C ASP A 99 7.88 -2.24 17.97
N GLY A 100 7.57 -3.23 18.80
CA GLY A 100 6.72 -4.36 18.45
C GLY A 100 5.27 -4.01 18.10
N PRO A 101 4.49 -5.03 17.69
CA PRO A 101 4.87 -6.43 17.52
C PRO A 101 5.53 -6.77 16.16
N ASP A 102 6.52 -7.66 16.16
CA ASP A 102 7.11 -8.33 14.98
C ASP A 102 6.64 -9.79 14.89
N PRO A 103 6.28 -10.31 13.69
CA PRO A 103 5.71 -11.65 13.55
C PRO A 103 6.71 -12.80 13.79
N THR A 104 8.01 -12.51 13.84
CA THR A 104 9.07 -13.51 14.06
C THR A 104 9.61 -13.48 15.47
N TRP A 105 9.86 -12.28 16.00
CA TRP A 105 10.59 -12.10 17.27
C TRP A 105 9.68 -11.96 18.48
N THR A 106 8.62 -11.16 18.40
CA THR A 106 7.66 -10.99 19.50
C THR A 106 7.09 -12.32 20.00
N PRO A 107 6.64 -13.28 19.15
CA PRO A 107 6.18 -14.58 19.64
C PRO A 107 7.23 -15.33 20.46
N ARG A 108 8.51 -15.24 20.06
CA ARG A 108 9.62 -15.93 20.74
C ARG A 108 9.94 -15.27 22.08
N VAL A 109 9.85 -13.95 22.16
CA VAL A 109 9.98 -13.21 23.42
C VAL A 109 8.87 -13.64 24.38
N LEU A 110 7.61 -13.64 23.92
CA LEU A 110 6.46 -14.10 24.71
C LEU A 110 6.62 -15.56 25.18
N ASP A 111 7.07 -16.46 24.30
CA ASP A 111 7.34 -17.86 24.66
C ASP A 111 8.39 -17.99 25.78
N VAL A 112 9.46 -17.18 25.74
CA VAL A 112 10.51 -17.19 26.77
C VAL A 112 9.98 -16.59 28.09
N LEU A 113 9.25 -15.47 28.03
CA LEU A 113 8.64 -14.87 29.23
C LEU A 113 7.69 -15.85 29.91
N LYS A 114 6.83 -16.52 29.13
CA LYS A 114 5.92 -17.56 29.61
C LYS A 114 6.65 -18.77 30.19
N LYS A 115 7.70 -19.26 29.51
CA LYS A 115 8.53 -20.38 29.99
C LYS A 115 9.10 -20.10 31.38
N HIS A 116 9.44 -18.85 31.64
CA HIS A 116 10.06 -18.44 32.90
C HIS A 116 9.08 -17.79 33.86
N ASP A 117 7.76 -17.76 33.61
CA ASP A 117 6.76 -17.13 34.49
C ASP A 117 7.16 -15.68 34.84
N ALA A 118 7.31 -14.87 33.81
CA ALA A 118 7.73 -13.46 33.90
C ALA A 118 6.75 -12.57 33.13
N HIS A 119 6.38 -11.45 33.73
CA HIS A 119 5.60 -10.41 33.06
C HIS A 119 6.50 -9.27 32.54
N ALA A 120 5.93 -8.44 31.67
CA ALA A 120 6.64 -7.38 30.96
C ALA A 120 5.65 -6.29 30.52
N VAL A 121 6.19 -5.19 30.02
CA VAL A 121 5.43 -4.12 29.36
C VAL A 121 5.88 -3.99 27.91
N PHE A 122 4.95 -4.05 26.97
CA PHE A 122 5.21 -3.89 25.54
C PHE A 122 4.74 -2.51 25.07
N PHE A 123 5.67 -1.63 24.71
CA PHE A 123 5.38 -0.34 24.11
C PHE A 123 5.27 -0.53 22.59
N VAL A 124 4.04 -0.74 22.13
CA VAL A 124 3.76 -1.10 20.73
C VAL A 124 3.51 0.13 19.88
N THR A 125 3.99 0.06 18.64
CA THR A 125 3.67 1.05 17.61
C THR A 125 2.34 0.74 16.95
N GLY A 126 1.61 1.78 16.56
CA GLY A 126 0.24 1.64 16.06
C GLY A 126 0.21 0.98 14.68
N THR A 127 1.24 1.20 13.88
CA THR A 127 1.47 0.52 12.60
C THR A 127 1.58 -0.99 12.79
N MET A 128 2.43 -1.44 13.72
CA MET A 128 2.66 -2.86 13.97
C MET A 128 1.46 -3.50 14.67
N ALA A 129 0.86 -2.82 15.65
CA ALA A 129 -0.36 -3.30 16.33
C ALA A 129 -1.55 -3.47 15.35
N SER A 130 -1.64 -2.62 14.32
CA SER A 130 -2.68 -2.76 13.28
C SER A 130 -2.42 -3.91 12.32
N ARG A 131 -1.16 -4.29 12.09
CA ARG A 131 -0.75 -5.37 11.18
C ARG A 131 -0.79 -6.75 11.85
N TYR A 132 -0.39 -6.81 13.11
CA TYR A 132 -0.29 -8.05 13.89
C TYR A 132 -1.12 -7.98 15.19
N PRO A 133 -2.44 -7.74 15.09
CA PRO A 133 -3.31 -7.56 16.25
C PRO A 133 -3.34 -8.80 17.16
N ASP A 134 -3.25 -10.00 16.60
CA ASP A 134 -3.24 -11.27 17.33
C ASP A 134 -2.09 -11.35 18.35
N LEU A 135 -0.95 -10.68 18.08
CA LEU A 135 0.17 -10.63 19.02
C LEU A 135 -0.07 -9.66 20.17
N VAL A 136 -0.79 -8.56 19.93
CA VAL A 136 -1.19 -7.63 21.00
C VAL A 136 -2.26 -8.27 21.89
N GLU A 137 -3.21 -9.01 21.29
CA GLU A 137 -4.18 -9.82 22.04
C GLU A 137 -3.45 -10.85 22.91
N ARG A 138 -2.50 -11.59 22.33
CA ARG A 138 -1.67 -12.55 23.08
C ARG A 138 -0.89 -11.89 24.22
N MET A 139 -0.31 -10.70 24.03
CA MET A 139 0.39 -9.99 25.11
C MET A 139 -0.53 -9.78 26.33
N VAL A 140 -1.75 -9.30 26.09
CA VAL A 140 -2.73 -9.03 27.16
C VAL A 140 -3.22 -10.33 27.79
N ASP A 141 -3.52 -11.34 26.97
CA ASP A 141 -4.00 -12.66 27.45
C ASP A 141 -2.95 -13.41 28.28
N GLU A 142 -1.66 -13.20 28.02
CA GLU A 142 -0.54 -13.78 28.78
C GLU A 142 -0.12 -12.94 29.99
N GLY A 143 -0.88 -11.89 30.36
CA GLY A 143 -0.69 -11.12 31.59
C GLY A 143 0.29 -9.94 31.48
N HIS A 144 0.74 -9.62 30.27
CA HIS A 144 1.62 -8.47 30.03
C HIS A 144 0.83 -7.16 29.92
N GLU A 145 1.49 -6.04 30.25
CA GLU A 145 0.92 -4.72 29.98
C GLU A 145 1.31 -4.22 28.59
N VAL A 146 0.39 -3.50 27.94
CA VAL A 146 0.64 -2.85 26.65
C VAL A 146 0.60 -1.35 26.85
N GLY A 147 1.59 -0.65 26.30
CA GLY A 147 1.72 0.81 26.31
C GLY A 147 1.78 1.39 24.90
N LEU A 148 1.59 2.70 24.79
CA LEU A 148 1.71 3.43 23.53
C LEU A 148 3.17 3.75 23.23
N HIS A 149 3.60 3.50 21.99
CA HIS A 149 4.89 3.95 21.45
C HIS A 149 4.75 4.83 20.20
N THR A 150 3.66 5.61 20.13
CA THR A 150 3.20 6.37 18.95
C THR A 150 2.81 5.51 17.74
N PHE A 151 2.05 6.06 16.81
CA PHE A 151 1.58 5.30 15.65
C PHE A 151 2.72 5.02 14.66
N ASN A 152 3.49 6.05 14.28
CA ASN A 152 4.53 5.98 13.23
C ASN A 152 5.97 6.20 13.75
N HIS A 153 6.21 6.14 15.05
CA HIS A 153 7.53 6.31 15.67
C HIS A 153 8.27 7.66 15.37
N PRO A 154 7.59 8.83 15.27
CA PRO A 154 8.30 10.10 15.12
C PRO A 154 8.88 10.59 16.46
N ASP A 155 9.96 11.37 16.39
CA ASP A 155 10.39 12.19 17.53
C ASP A 155 9.35 13.31 17.76
N LEU A 156 8.64 13.21 18.89
CA LEU A 156 7.53 14.11 19.23
C LEU A 156 7.98 15.54 19.51
N SER A 157 9.25 15.78 19.80
CA SER A 157 9.78 17.13 20.04
C SER A 157 9.81 18.02 18.78
N PHE A 158 9.75 17.41 17.59
CA PHE A 158 9.58 18.12 16.31
C PHE A 158 8.12 18.35 15.93
N GLN A 159 7.18 17.76 16.65
CA GLN A 159 5.80 17.64 16.18
C GLN A 159 4.89 18.71 16.79
N SER A 160 3.91 19.13 16.00
CA SER A 160 2.81 19.96 16.52
C SER A 160 1.95 19.16 17.51
N LYS A 161 1.32 19.83 18.48
CA LYS A 161 0.37 19.21 19.42
C LYS A 161 -0.72 18.39 18.72
N LYS A 162 -1.21 18.87 17.58
CA LYS A 162 -2.21 18.17 16.76
C LYS A 162 -1.67 16.85 16.19
N ARG A 163 -0.39 16.82 15.78
CA ARG A 163 0.28 15.58 15.34
C ARG A 163 0.48 14.64 16.53
N VAL A 164 0.90 15.15 17.69
CA VAL A 164 1.02 14.35 18.92
C VAL A 164 -0.32 13.70 19.30
N ASP A 165 -1.42 14.47 19.34
CA ASP A 165 -2.76 13.92 19.62
C ASP A 165 -3.16 12.82 18.65
N TRP A 166 -2.81 12.99 17.38
CA TRP A 166 -3.09 12.00 16.36
C TRP A 166 -2.25 10.73 16.54
N GLU A 167 -0.94 10.85 16.78
CA GLU A 167 -0.07 9.71 17.08
C GLU A 167 -0.60 8.89 18.25
N LEU A 168 -0.99 9.57 19.34
CA LEU A 168 -1.52 8.92 20.54
C LEU A 168 -2.89 8.28 20.28
N SER A 169 -3.83 9.02 19.69
CA SER A 169 -5.19 8.52 19.47
C SER A 169 -5.28 7.40 18.45
N GLN A 170 -4.47 7.43 17.37
CA GLN A 170 -4.42 6.34 16.40
C GLN A 170 -3.76 5.09 17.01
N ASN A 171 -2.70 5.25 17.82
CA ASN A 171 -2.10 4.12 18.53
C ASN A 171 -3.10 3.48 19.50
N GLN A 172 -3.83 4.31 20.25
CA GLN A 172 -4.86 3.83 21.17
C GLN A 172 -5.96 3.07 20.45
N LEU A 173 -6.38 3.56 19.26
CA LEU A 173 -7.38 2.91 18.43
C LEU A 173 -6.90 1.54 17.91
N ALA A 174 -5.63 1.43 17.53
CA ALA A 174 -5.02 0.17 17.11
C ALA A 174 -5.00 -0.85 18.26
N ILE A 175 -4.53 -0.48 19.45
CA ILE A 175 -4.54 -1.35 20.64
C ILE A 175 -5.97 -1.76 21.00
N THR A 176 -6.92 -0.82 20.97
CA THR A 176 -8.35 -1.09 21.23
C THR A 176 -8.91 -2.10 20.24
N GLY A 177 -8.57 -1.96 18.96
CA GLY A 177 -9.01 -2.89 17.92
C GLY A 177 -8.39 -4.27 18.02
N ALA A 178 -7.14 -4.34 18.47
CA ALA A 178 -6.38 -5.58 18.57
C ALA A 178 -6.77 -6.41 19.80
N ALA A 179 -6.74 -5.81 21.00
CA ALA A 179 -6.90 -6.55 22.26
C ALA A 179 -8.11 -6.11 23.09
N GLY A 180 -8.92 -5.16 22.60
CA GLY A 180 -10.11 -4.71 23.32
C GLY A 180 -9.82 -3.93 24.61
N VAL A 181 -8.61 -3.41 24.77
CA VAL A 181 -8.19 -2.62 25.93
C VAL A 181 -7.73 -1.21 25.52
N ARG A 182 -7.77 -0.28 26.46
CA ARG A 182 -7.05 1.00 26.40
C ARG A 182 -6.00 1.05 27.50
N THR A 183 -4.99 1.90 27.37
CA THR A 183 -3.88 1.98 28.33
C THR A 183 -3.50 3.43 28.60
N SER A 184 -3.10 3.75 29.82
CA SER A 184 -2.50 5.05 30.15
C SER A 184 -0.97 5.06 30.08
N LEU A 185 -0.32 3.94 29.76
CA LEU A 185 1.13 3.88 29.65
C LEU A 185 1.59 4.41 28.30
N PHE A 186 2.63 5.24 28.32
CA PHE A 186 3.25 5.79 27.12
C PHE A 186 4.77 5.83 27.27
N ARG A 187 5.48 5.46 26.21
CA ARG A 187 6.92 5.69 26.08
C ARG A 187 7.20 6.54 24.84
N PRO A 188 7.93 7.67 24.96
CA PRO A 188 8.29 8.47 23.80
C PRO A 188 9.36 7.76 22.97
N PRO A 189 9.23 7.73 21.63
CA PRO A 189 10.32 7.33 20.74
C PRO A 189 11.62 8.07 21.05
N TYR A 190 12.75 7.36 20.99
CA TYR A 190 14.10 7.88 21.23
C TYR A 190 14.38 8.44 22.63
N SER A 191 13.45 8.33 23.58
CA SER A 191 13.65 8.75 24.97
C SER A 191 14.02 7.55 25.84
N SER A 192 15.26 7.51 26.29
CA SER A 192 15.79 6.40 27.09
C SER A 192 15.74 6.67 28.59
N PHE A 193 16.37 7.73 29.08
CA PHE A 193 16.50 7.97 30.53
C PHE A 193 15.77 9.24 30.99
N ALA A 194 15.39 9.27 32.27
CA ALA A 194 14.77 10.45 32.87
C ALA A 194 15.72 11.66 32.92
N ASP A 195 17.01 11.40 33.14
CA ASP A 195 18.09 12.41 33.13
C ASP A 195 18.48 12.88 31.72
N ALA A 196 18.08 12.15 30.68
CA ALA A 196 18.20 12.55 29.28
C ALA A 196 17.06 13.50 28.83
N MET A 197 16.09 13.78 29.70
CA MET A 197 15.02 14.75 29.42
C MET A 197 15.59 16.17 29.32
N ASP A 198 15.19 16.91 28.28
CA ASP A 198 15.69 18.25 28.01
C ASP A 198 14.57 19.29 27.81
N ASN A 199 14.95 20.54 27.56
CA ASN A 199 14.03 21.65 27.36
C ASN A 199 13.11 21.52 26.12
N LYS A 200 13.38 20.57 25.22
CA LYS A 200 12.53 20.29 24.05
C LYS A 200 11.59 19.12 24.32
N SER A 201 12.04 18.08 25.03
CA SER A 201 11.22 16.91 25.35
C SER A 201 10.32 17.11 26.57
N TRP A 202 10.69 17.99 27.51
CA TRP A 202 9.89 18.23 28.71
C TRP A 202 8.48 18.80 28.43
N PRO A 203 8.30 19.84 27.59
CA PRO A 203 6.96 20.34 27.25
C PRO A 203 6.08 19.30 26.56
N VAL A 204 6.70 18.35 25.84
CA VAL A 204 5.98 17.22 25.24
C VAL A 204 5.48 16.28 26.32
N THR A 205 6.32 15.93 27.29
CA THR A 205 5.94 15.10 28.45
C THR A 205 4.80 15.74 29.24
N GLU A 206 4.88 17.04 29.54
CA GLU A 206 3.80 17.79 30.18
C GLU A 206 2.50 17.72 29.37
N TYR A 207 2.60 17.92 28.05
CA TYR A 207 1.44 17.83 27.17
C TYR A 207 0.82 16.43 27.19
N ILE A 208 1.63 15.37 27.16
CA ILE A 208 1.19 13.98 27.19
C ILE A 208 0.50 13.65 28.52
N GLY A 209 1.03 14.12 29.65
CA GLY A 209 0.36 13.98 30.95
C GLY A 209 -0.96 14.76 31.02
N SER A 210 -1.08 15.91 30.35
CA SER A 210 -2.36 16.62 30.22
C SER A 210 -3.43 15.82 29.44
N ARG A 211 -3.02 14.84 28.63
CA ARG A 211 -3.89 13.90 27.92
C ARG A 211 -4.21 12.64 28.73
N GLY A 212 -3.70 12.52 29.95
CA GLY A 212 -3.98 11.42 30.88
C GLY A 212 -3.01 10.24 30.84
N TYR A 213 -1.89 10.36 30.12
CA TYR A 213 -0.88 9.31 30.04
C TYR A 213 0.20 9.46 31.11
N ILE A 214 0.81 8.34 31.49
CA ILE A 214 2.00 8.23 32.33
C ILE A 214 3.17 7.96 31.38
N THR A 215 4.22 8.76 31.48
CA THR A 215 5.43 8.58 30.68
C THR A 215 6.36 7.61 31.38
N VAL A 216 6.71 6.52 30.72
CA VAL A 216 7.61 5.49 31.23
C VAL A 216 8.88 5.49 30.39
N VAL A 217 9.99 5.88 31.01
CA VAL A 217 11.34 5.77 30.43
C VAL A 217 12.05 4.56 31.05
N ASN A 218 13.33 4.36 30.77
CA ASN A 218 14.14 3.31 31.38
C ASN A 218 15.22 3.90 32.30
N ASN A 219 15.73 3.07 33.20
CA ASN A 219 16.92 3.37 33.99
C ASN A 219 18.01 2.31 33.83
N THR A 220 17.77 1.31 32.96
CA THR A 220 18.73 0.29 32.56
C THR A 220 18.50 -0.02 31.08
N ASP A 221 19.53 0.15 30.25
CA ASP A 221 19.45 -0.09 28.80
C ASP A 221 20.32 -1.27 28.42
N SER A 222 19.74 -2.28 27.80
CA SER A 222 20.46 -3.46 27.31
C SER A 222 21.31 -3.17 26.07
N GLU A 223 20.97 -2.10 25.33
CA GLU A 223 21.43 -1.76 23.98
C GLU A 223 21.39 -2.96 23.01
N ASP A 224 20.42 -3.85 23.17
CA ASP A 224 20.25 -5.06 22.36
C ASP A 224 20.09 -4.78 20.87
N TRP A 225 19.54 -3.61 20.50
CA TRP A 225 19.44 -3.11 19.14
C TRP A 225 20.80 -3.00 18.41
N LYS A 226 21.91 -2.80 19.14
CA LYS A 226 23.28 -2.81 18.58
C LYS A 226 23.81 -4.22 18.29
N LYS A 227 23.11 -5.26 18.78
CA LYS A 227 23.53 -6.66 18.75
C LYS A 227 24.95 -6.88 19.33
N PRO A 228 25.21 -6.43 20.57
CA PRO A 228 26.55 -6.46 21.15
C PRO A 228 27.00 -7.86 21.62
N GLY A 229 26.13 -8.87 21.52
CA GLY A 229 26.36 -10.22 22.03
C GLY A 229 25.55 -10.52 23.30
N VAL A 230 25.19 -11.79 23.48
CA VAL A 230 24.28 -12.24 24.56
C VAL A 230 24.79 -11.88 25.95
N ASP A 231 26.07 -12.14 26.24
CA ASP A 231 26.63 -11.85 27.58
C ASP A 231 26.68 -10.34 27.88
N GLU A 232 26.89 -9.52 26.85
CA GLU A 232 26.91 -8.07 26.99
C GLU A 232 25.52 -7.50 27.25
N ILE A 233 24.50 -8.03 26.56
CA ILE A 233 23.08 -7.71 26.83
C ILE A 233 22.74 -8.03 28.29
N ILE A 234 23.07 -9.24 28.76
CA ILE A 234 22.83 -9.68 30.14
C ILE A 234 23.53 -8.75 31.13
N ARG A 235 24.80 -8.42 30.88
CA ARG A 235 25.60 -7.54 31.75
C ARG A 235 24.97 -6.17 31.89
N ARG A 236 24.52 -5.57 30.78
CA ARG A 236 23.90 -4.24 30.75
C ARG A 236 22.49 -4.23 31.32
N ALA A 237 21.72 -5.29 31.08
CA ALA A 237 20.38 -5.45 31.60
C ALA A 237 20.33 -5.75 33.11
N THR A 238 21.45 -6.12 33.74
CA THR A 238 21.50 -6.45 35.17
C THR A 238 21.77 -5.20 36.01
N PRO A 239 20.82 -4.72 36.83
CA PRO A 239 21.08 -3.58 37.71
C PRO A 239 22.10 -3.94 38.81
N HIS A 240 22.81 -2.93 39.31
CA HIS A 240 23.81 -3.10 40.35
C HIS A 240 23.21 -3.06 41.76
N GLY A 241 23.75 -3.90 42.65
CA GLY A 241 23.51 -3.79 44.10
C GLY A 241 22.10 -4.13 44.57
N GLY A 242 21.36 -5.00 43.86
CA GLY A 242 20.01 -5.40 44.27
C GLY A 242 18.90 -4.40 43.88
N LYS A 243 19.25 -3.27 43.28
CA LYS A 243 18.29 -2.24 42.90
C LYS A 243 17.27 -2.74 41.88
N GLY A 244 16.04 -2.25 42.00
CA GLY A 244 15.01 -2.42 40.99
C GLY A 244 15.29 -1.61 39.73
N ALA A 245 14.74 -2.04 38.60
CA ALA A 245 14.94 -1.36 37.32
C ALA A 245 13.80 -1.56 36.32
N ILE A 246 13.64 -0.55 35.46
CA ILE A 246 12.92 -0.66 34.19
C ILE A 246 13.97 -0.87 33.10
N VAL A 247 13.98 -2.07 32.54
CA VAL A 247 14.99 -2.51 31.57
C VAL A 247 14.45 -2.33 30.15
N LEU A 248 15.16 -1.58 29.31
CA LEU A 248 14.85 -1.42 27.89
C LEU A 248 15.43 -2.57 27.07
N MET A 249 14.56 -3.21 26.28
CA MET A 249 14.87 -4.19 25.23
C MET A 249 13.97 -3.94 24.02
N HIS A 250 14.21 -4.65 22.93
CA HIS A 250 13.41 -4.52 21.70
C HIS A 250 12.93 -5.90 21.22
N ASP A 251 11.66 -5.99 20.81
CA ASP A 251 11.08 -7.18 20.20
C ASP A 251 10.83 -7.01 18.69
N SER A 252 11.19 -5.85 18.12
CA SER A 252 11.07 -5.50 16.70
C SER A 252 12.25 -4.62 16.25
N GLY A 253 12.23 -4.14 15.00
CA GLY A 253 13.29 -3.27 14.45
C GLY A 253 14.50 -4.04 13.89
N GLY A 254 14.30 -5.28 13.45
CA GLY A 254 15.32 -6.13 12.83
C GLY A 254 15.53 -7.44 13.57
N ASP A 255 16.68 -8.07 13.37
CA ASP A 255 17.05 -9.33 14.02
C ASP A 255 17.20 -9.17 15.55
N ARG A 256 16.47 -9.99 16.32
CA ARG A 256 16.45 -10.01 17.80
C ARG A 256 16.83 -11.37 18.39
N HIS A 257 17.56 -12.21 17.66
CA HIS A 257 17.98 -13.51 18.20
C HIS A 257 18.80 -13.40 19.50
N GLN A 258 19.66 -12.39 19.62
CA GLN A 258 20.48 -12.20 20.82
C GLN A 258 19.64 -11.79 22.03
N THR A 259 18.61 -10.95 21.83
CA THR A 259 17.66 -10.56 22.88
C THR A 259 16.93 -11.79 23.42
N VAL A 260 16.40 -12.65 22.54
CA VAL A 260 15.70 -13.89 22.92
C VAL A 260 16.64 -14.84 23.68
N GLN A 261 17.86 -15.04 23.19
CA GLN A 261 18.87 -15.88 23.86
C GLN A 261 19.32 -15.31 25.21
N ALA A 262 19.44 -13.98 25.30
CA ALA A 262 19.76 -13.30 26.55
C ALA A 262 18.66 -13.49 27.57
N LEU A 263 17.38 -13.29 27.21
CA LEU A 263 16.24 -13.51 28.10
C LEU A 263 16.21 -14.93 28.69
N ASP A 264 16.44 -15.95 27.87
CA ASP A 264 16.37 -17.36 28.32
C ASP A 264 17.45 -17.71 29.38
N ARG A 265 18.55 -16.94 29.41
CA ARG A 265 19.62 -17.05 30.42
C ARG A 265 19.44 -16.07 31.58
N PHE A 266 19.05 -14.83 31.27
CA PHE A 266 18.93 -13.71 32.18
C PHE A 266 17.88 -13.94 33.26
N LEU A 267 16.69 -14.38 32.85
CA LEU A 267 15.55 -14.59 33.74
C LEU A 267 15.87 -15.59 34.86
N PRO A 268 16.31 -16.84 34.59
CA PRO A 268 16.60 -17.80 35.66
C PRO A 268 17.80 -17.38 36.53
N ASP A 269 18.80 -16.71 35.97
CA ASP A 269 19.97 -16.26 36.73
C ASP A 269 19.64 -15.14 37.71
N LEU A 270 18.73 -14.23 37.37
CA LEU A 270 18.31 -13.17 38.29
C LEU A 270 17.21 -13.65 39.25
N LYS A 271 16.34 -14.58 38.86
CA LYS A 271 15.44 -15.25 39.81
C LYS A 271 16.22 -15.93 40.95
N LYS A 272 17.36 -16.57 40.65
CA LYS A 272 18.27 -17.14 41.68
C LYS A 272 18.89 -16.09 42.60
N LYS A 273 18.99 -14.83 42.14
CA LYS A 273 19.46 -13.68 42.92
C LYS A 273 18.33 -12.95 43.66
N GLY A 274 17.11 -13.51 43.63
CA GLY A 274 15.95 -12.98 44.35
C GLY A 274 15.19 -11.89 43.60
N TYR A 275 15.41 -11.72 42.29
CA TYR A 275 14.64 -10.75 41.51
C TYR A 275 13.26 -11.31 41.09
N GLU A 276 12.24 -10.47 41.21
CA GLU A 276 10.89 -10.68 40.66
C GLU A 276 10.75 -9.97 39.31
N PHE A 277 9.94 -10.54 38.41
CA PHE A 277 9.74 -10.07 37.04
C PHE A 277 8.26 -9.77 36.80
N ASP A 278 7.90 -8.53 37.10
CA ASP A 278 6.52 -8.04 37.14
C ASP A 278 6.26 -7.09 35.95
N ASN A 279 4.99 -6.91 35.59
CA ASN A 279 4.62 -5.74 34.78
C ASN A 279 4.72 -4.45 35.64
N LEU A 280 4.50 -3.28 35.05
CA LEU A 280 4.79 -2.02 35.74
C LEU A 280 3.87 -1.80 36.94
N THR A 281 2.58 -2.07 36.78
CA THR A 281 1.60 -1.81 37.84
C THR A 281 1.70 -2.82 38.98
N GLU A 282 2.01 -4.09 38.68
CA GLU A 282 2.36 -5.11 39.68
C GLU A 282 3.62 -4.72 40.45
N ALA A 283 4.67 -4.27 39.77
CA ALA A 283 5.94 -3.88 40.40
C ALA A 283 5.76 -2.72 41.38
N LEU A 284 4.89 -1.77 41.05
CA LEU A 284 4.59 -0.58 41.84
C LEU A 284 3.44 -0.75 42.86
N ASP A 285 2.77 -1.91 42.87
CA ASP A 285 1.58 -2.18 43.70
C ASP A 285 0.46 -1.15 43.50
N VAL A 286 0.13 -0.87 42.23
CA VAL A 286 -0.92 0.10 41.83
C VAL A 286 -1.95 -0.55 40.90
N PRO A 287 -3.17 0.02 40.77
CA PRO A 287 -4.17 -0.49 39.83
C PRO A 287 -3.65 -0.51 38.39
N SER A 288 -4.11 -1.49 37.62
CA SER A 288 -3.72 -1.65 36.21
C SER A 288 -3.92 -0.36 35.42
N ALA A 289 -2.93 -0.04 34.59
CA ALA A 289 -2.98 1.08 33.67
C ALA A 289 -3.83 0.75 32.43
N MET A 290 -4.26 -0.50 32.28
CA MET A 290 -5.13 -0.97 31.21
C MET A 290 -6.58 -1.05 31.67
N SER A 291 -7.51 -0.69 30.79
CA SER A 291 -8.96 -0.84 31.03
C SER A 291 -9.67 -1.45 29.82
N PRO A 292 -10.64 -2.34 30.04
CA PRO A 292 -11.39 -2.97 28.95
C PRO A 292 -12.26 -1.94 28.23
N VAL A 293 -12.42 -2.13 26.92
CA VAL A 293 -13.25 -1.30 26.04
C VAL A 293 -14.37 -2.14 25.44
N THR A 294 -15.59 -1.62 25.50
CA THR A 294 -16.79 -2.29 24.97
C THR A 294 -17.60 -1.33 24.09
N GLY A 295 -18.62 -1.86 23.41
CA GLY A 295 -19.57 -1.05 22.64
C GLY A 295 -18.96 -0.42 21.38
N ALA A 296 -19.38 0.81 21.08
CA ALA A 296 -19.05 1.49 19.82
C ALA A 296 -17.55 1.75 19.64
N GLU A 297 -16.82 2.10 20.71
CA GLU A 297 -15.38 2.36 20.64
C GLU A 297 -14.59 1.10 20.30
N LEU A 298 -14.99 -0.06 20.83
CA LEU A 298 -14.40 -1.35 20.46
C LEU A 298 -14.62 -1.64 18.98
N TRP A 299 -15.85 -1.47 18.48
CA TRP A 299 -16.17 -1.69 17.07
C TRP A 299 -15.43 -0.74 16.13
N LYS A 300 -15.19 0.50 16.56
CA LYS A 300 -14.37 1.46 15.82
C LYS A 300 -12.93 0.96 15.69
N GLY A 301 -12.32 0.49 16.79
CA GLY A 301 -10.99 -0.12 16.76
C GLY A 301 -10.94 -1.37 15.89
N LYS A 302 -11.90 -2.29 16.04
CA LYS A 302 -11.97 -3.52 15.23
C LYS A 302 -12.14 -3.21 13.75
N SER A 303 -12.95 -2.21 13.41
CA SER A 303 -13.13 -1.76 12.02
C SER A 303 -11.83 -1.21 11.44
N TRP A 304 -11.06 -0.45 12.22
CA TRP A 304 -9.75 0.04 11.82
C TRP A 304 -8.78 -1.11 11.50
N VAL A 305 -8.61 -2.05 12.44
CA VAL A 305 -7.74 -3.23 12.27
C VAL A 305 -8.19 -4.07 11.06
N PHE A 306 -9.49 -4.30 10.92
CA PHE A 306 -10.04 -5.03 9.77
C PHE A 306 -9.71 -4.36 8.43
N LEU A 307 -9.87 -3.03 8.33
CA LEU A 307 -9.56 -2.29 7.11
C LEU A 307 -8.07 -2.38 6.75
N VAL A 308 -7.19 -2.30 7.75
CA VAL A 308 -5.75 -2.48 7.55
C VAL A 308 -5.44 -3.89 7.05
N GLN A 309 -5.94 -4.93 7.73
CA GLN A 309 -5.73 -6.33 7.31
C GLN A 309 -6.30 -6.64 5.92
N ALA A 310 -7.48 -6.12 5.60
CA ALA A 310 -8.10 -6.28 4.29
C ALA A 310 -7.25 -5.60 3.19
N SER A 311 -6.72 -4.42 3.48
CA SER A 311 -5.85 -3.68 2.55
C SER A 311 -4.55 -4.43 2.25
N GLU A 312 -3.91 -5.02 3.26
CA GLU A 312 -2.71 -5.86 3.07
C GLU A 312 -3.01 -7.08 2.20
N LYS A 313 -4.00 -7.89 2.60
CA LYS A 313 -4.35 -9.14 1.89
C LYS A 313 -4.73 -8.88 0.43
N LEU A 314 -5.47 -7.80 0.17
CA LEU A 314 -5.87 -7.46 -1.19
C LEU A 314 -4.68 -6.97 -2.02
N THR A 315 -3.77 -6.18 -1.44
CA THR A 315 -2.56 -5.73 -2.14
C THR A 315 -1.66 -6.91 -2.49
N ASP A 316 -1.44 -7.84 -1.56
CA ASP A 316 -0.67 -9.06 -1.81
C ASP A 316 -1.30 -9.89 -2.93
N GLY A 317 -2.63 -10.04 -2.93
CA GLY A 317 -3.37 -10.70 -4.00
C GLY A 317 -3.18 -10.03 -5.37
N LEU A 318 -3.19 -8.69 -5.42
CA LEU A 318 -2.93 -7.94 -6.66
C LEU A 318 -1.50 -8.16 -7.18
N VAL A 319 -0.50 -8.17 -6.29
CA VAL A 319 0.90 -8.42 -6.66
C VAL A 319 1.05 -9.82 -7.27
N VAL A 320 0.46 -10.84 -6.64
CA VAL A 320 0.45 -12.21 -7.19
C VAL A 320 -0.27 -12.25 -8.53
N GLY A 321 -1.44 -11.62 -8.66
CA GLY A 321 -2.18 -11.55 -9.91
C GLY A 321 -1.39 -10.91 -11.05
N LEU A 322 -0.70 -9.79 -10.77
CA LEU A 322 0.18 -9.12 -11.73
C LEU A 322 1.38 -10.00 -12.11
N ALA A 323 1.97 -10.72 -11.17
CA ALA A 323 3.05 -11.66 -11.45
C ALA A 323 2.59 -12.80 -12.37
N VAL A 324 1.38 -13.34 -12.15
CA VAL A 324 0.79 -14.37 -13.03
C VAL A 324 0.56 -13.82 -14.43
N ILE A 325 -0.09 -12.66 -14.56
CA ILE A 325 -0.34 -12.03 -15.88
C ILE A 325 0.98 -11.72 -16.57
N GLY A 326 1.94 -11.14 -15.87
CA GLY A 326 3.29 -10.85 -16.39
C GLY A 326 3.98 -12.11 -16.90
N THR A 327 3.91 -13.19 -16.14
CA THR A 327 4.45 -14.50 -16.55
C THR A 327 3.78 -15.05 -17.80
N LEU A 328 2.44 -14.96 -17.88
CA LEU A 328 1.69 -15.40 -19.07
C LEU A 328 2.01 -14.56 -20.31
N VAL A 329 2.17 -13.24 -20.15
CA VAL A 329 2.54 -12.32 -21.25
C VAL A 329 3.94 -12.61 -21.75
N ILE A 330 4.91 -12.76 -20.85
CA ILE A 330 6.30 -13.13 -21.19
C ILE A 330 6.32 -14.52 -21.83
N GLY A 331 5.60 -15.49 -21.26
CA GLY A 331 5.49 -16.84 -21.81
C GLY A 331 4.92 -16.85 -23.22
N ARG A 332 3.85 -16.07 -23.47
CA ARG A 332 3.27 -15.88 -24.81
C ARG A 332 4.29 -15.26 -25.77
N PHE A 333 5.02 -14.23 -25.35
CA PHE A 333 6.04 -13.59 -26.17
C PHE A 333 7.17 -14.55 -26.55
N VAL A 334 7.71 -15.30 -25.58
CA VAL A 334 8.73 -16.34 -25.82
C VAL A 334 8.20 -17.42 -26.77
N LEU A 335 6.97 -17.89 -26.56
CA LEU A 335 6.33 -18.87 -27.44
C LEU A 335 6.21 -18.33 -28.88
N MET A 336 5.79 -17.08 -29.05
CA MET A 336 5.73 -16.44 -30.37
C MET A 336 7.10 -16.35 -31.05
N LEU A 337 8.16 -16.00 -30.30
CA LEU A 337 9.53 -15.98 -30.84
C LEU A 337 10.01 -17.37 -31.26
N LEU A 338 9.72 -18.40 -30.46
CA LEU A 338 10.07 -19.78 -30.79
C LEU A 338 9.31 -20.27 -32.04
N LEU A 339 8.00 -20.07 -32.09
CA LEU A 339 7.17 -20.45 -33.23
C LEU A 339 7.59 -19.68 -34.50
N SER A 340 7.87 -18.39 -34.38
CA SER A 340 8.39 -17.56 -35.49
C SER A 340 9.73 -18.10 -35.98
N GLY A 341 10.66 -18.44 -35.07
CA GLY A 341 11.94 -19.04 -35.42
C GLY A 341 11.80 -20.40 -36.13
N VAL A 342 10.90 -21.26 -35.65
CA VAL A 342 10.58 -22.56 -36.27
C VAL A 342 9.95 -22.34 -37.65
N HIS A 343 8.99 -21.43 -37.77
CA HIS A 343 8.33 -21.09 -39.03
C HIS A 343 9.33 -20.55 -40.05
N ALA A 344 10.15 -19.57 -39.69
CA ALA A 344 11.16 -18.99 -40.57
C ALA A 344 12.22 -20.01 -40.99
N ARG A 345 12.61 -20.94 -40.11
CA ARG A 345 13.49 -22.07 -40.47
C ARG A 345 12.81 -23.06 -41.42
N ARG A 346 11.51 -23.28 -41.29
CA ARG A 346 10.73 -24.18 -42.16
C ARG A 346 10.56 -23.58 -43.56
N VAL A 347 10.16 -22.31 -43.65
CA VAL A 347 9.89 -21.61 -44.91
C VAL A 347 11.17 -21.33 -45.71
N ARG A 348 12.31 -21.06 -45.05
CA ARG A 348 13.61 -20.86 -45.73
C ARG A 348 14.28 -22.13 -46.22
N ARG A 349 13.67 -23.31 -46.04
CA ARG A 349 14.23 -24.56 -46.60
C ARG A 349 14.11 -24.50 -48.13
N ARG A 350 15.17 -24.85 -48.84
CA ARG A 350 15.20 -24.88 -50.33
C ARG A 350 14.07 -25.68 -50.99
N ARG A 351 13.47 -26.64 -50.26
CA ARG A 351 12.38 -27.49 -50.75
C ARG A 351 10.99 -27.05 -50.28
N PHE A 352 10.87 -25.94 -49.56
CA PHE A 352 9.58 -25.46 -49.09
C PHE A 352 8.75 -24.95 -50.27
N ARG A 353 7.50 -25.38 -50.33
CA ARG A 353 6.47 -24.90 -51.26
C ARG A 353 5.19 -24.74 -50.45
N TRP A 354 4.47 -23.64 -50.65
CA TRP A 354 3.21 -23.36 -49.94
C TRP A 354 2.07 -24.30 -50.35
N GLY A 355 2.21 -24.96 -51.50
CA GLY A 355 1.22 -25.88 -52.06
C GLY A 355 1.41 -26.01 -53.57
N PRO A 356 0.47 -26.66 -54.27
CA PRO A 356 0.34 -26.50 -55.73
C PRO A 356 0.08 -25.03 -56.08
N ALA A 357 0.40 -24.64 -57.32
CA ALA A 357 0.06 -23.31 -57.81
C ALA A 357 -1.46 -23.15 -57.86
N VAL A 358 -1.97 -22.07 -57.29
CA VAL A 358 -3.38 -21.66 -57.46
C VAL A 358 -3.46 -21.00 -58.83
N THR A 359 -4.32 -21.51 -59.69
CA THR A 359 -4.52 -20.97 -61.06
C THR A 359 -5.92 -20.42 -61.27
N GLU A 360 -6.81 -20.70 -60.32
CA GLU A 360 -8.18 -20.24 -60.28
C GLU A 360 -8.23 -18.71 -60.07
N PRO A 361 -9.16 -18.00 -60.72
CA PRO A 361 -9.34 -16.57 -60.53
C PRO A 361 -9.73 -16.24 -59.09
N VAL A 362 -9.30 -15.08 -58.61
CA VAL A 362 -9.52 -14.64 -57.22
C VAL A 362 -10.25 -13.29 -57.17
N THR A 363 -11.10 -13.09 -56.17
CA THR A 363 -11.68 -11.77 -55.88
C THR A 363 -10.88 -11.11 -54.75
N VAL A 364 -10.32 -9.93 -55.02
CA VAL A 364 -9.61 -9.09 -54.03
C VAL A 364 -10.57 -8.03 -53.48
N LEU A 365 -10.82 -8.05 -52.18
CA LEU A 365 -11.66 -7.08 -51.48
C LEU A 365 -10.80 -6.00 -50.85
N VAL A 366 -11.08 -4.75 -51.17
CA VAL A 366 -10.36 -3.58 -50.66
C VAL A 366 -11.36 -2.65 -49.96
N PRO A 367 -11.61 -2.82 -48.64
CA PRO A 367 -12.41 -1.86 -47.88
C PRO A 367 -11.64 -0.54 -47.78
N ALA A 368 -12.30 0.56 -48.11
CA ALA A 368 -11.71 1.89 -48.15
C ALA A 368 -12.61 2.89 -47.41
N TYR A 369 -12.00 3.71 -46.54
CA TYR A 369 -12.64 4.84 -45.90
C TYR A 369 -11.64 5.99 -45.78
N ASN A 370 -11.83 7.03 -46.60
CA ASN A 370 -10.94 8.18 -46.71
C ASN A 370 -9.48 7.82 -47.08
N GLU A 371 -9.32 7.02 -48.14
CA GLU A 371 -8.04 6.48 -48.65
C GLU A 371 -7.57 7.19 -49.94
N ALA A 372 -8.06 8.40 -50.24
CA ALA A 372 -7.83 9.07 -51.53
C ALA A 372 -6.34 9.21 -51.93
N LYS A 373 -5.42 9.24 -50.97
CA LYS A 373 -3.98 9.38 -51.21
C LYS A 373 -3.30 8.09 -51.71
N CYS A 374 -3.83 6.93 -51.32
CA CYS A 374 -3.15 5.65 -51.52
C CYS A 374 -3.93 4.71 -52.45
N ILE A 375 -5.27 4.83 -52.49
CA ILE A 375 -6.15 3.86 -53.14
C ILE A 375 -5.84 3.65 -54.63
N GLU A 376 -5.38 4.68 -55.33
CA GLU A 376 -5.00 4.56 -56.74
C GLU A 376 -3.80 3.60 -56.93
N ASN A 377 -2.75 3.79 -56.14
CA ASN A 377 -1.54 2.96 -56.22
C ASN A 377 -1.86 1.50 -55.86
N THR A 378 -2.67 1.31 -54.82
CA THR A 378 -3.19 0.02 -54.38
C THR A 378 -3.91 -0.71 -55.51
N VAL A 379 -4.92 -0.09 -56.12
CA VAL A 379 -5.72 -0.71 -57.19
C VAL A 379 -4.86 -0.97 -58.44
N ARG A 380 -3.97 -0.05 -58.82
CA ARG A 380 -3.05 -0.25 -59.95
C ARG A 380 -2.11 -1.43 -59.71
N SER A 381 -1.59 -1.59 -58.51
CA SER A 381 -0.70 -2.70 -58.18
C SER A 381 -1.41 -4.06 -58.25
N LEU A 382 -2.68 -4.12 -57.82
CA LEU A 382 -3.48 -5.34 -57.92
C LEU A 382 -3.75 -5.74 -59.37
N VAL A 383 -4.14 -4.79 -60.21
CA VAL A 383 -4.45 -5.04 -61.63
C VAL A 383 -3.19 -5.37 -62.43
N ALA A 384 -2.02 -4.91 -61.98
CA ALA A 384 -0.73 -5.24 -62.60
C ALA A 384 -0.26 -6.68 -62.31
N SER A 385 -0.95 -7.44 -61.46
CA SER A 385 -0.61 -8.82 -61.16
C SER A 385 -0.80 -9.74 -62.37
N ASP A 386 0.13 -10.68 -62.59
CA ASP A 386 0.05 -11.74 -63.61
C ASP A 386 -1.07 -12.79 -63.33
N HIS A 387 -1.72 -12.72 -62.16
CA HIS A 387 -2.79 -13.63 -61.77
C HIS A 387 -4.17 -13.07 -62.17
N PRO A 388 -5.14 -13.89 -62.62
CA PRO A 388 -6.48 -13.41 -62.92
C PRO A 388 -7.21 -12.94 -61.65
N VAL A 389 -7.38 -11.62 -61.50
CA VAL A 389 -8.03 -10.98 -60.35
C VAL A 389 -9.29 -10.19 -60.73
N GLU A 390 -10.33 -10.28 -59.90
CA GLU A 390 -11.39 -9.26 -59.79
C GLU A 390 -11.08 -8.39 -58.57
N VAL A 391 -11.09 -7.07 -58.70
CA VAL A 391 -10.89 -6.16 -57.58
C VAL A 391 -12.22 -5.50 -57.22
N ILE A 392 -12.65 -5.62 -55.97
CA ILE A 392 -13.83 -4.94 -55.43
C ILE A 392 -13.36 -3.95 -54.37
N VAL A 393 -13.44 -2.67 -54.67
CA VAL A 393 -13.23 -1.60 -53.69
C VAL A 393 -14.55 -1.30 -53.00
N ILE A 394 -14.60 -1.47 -51.68
CA ILE A 394 -15.79 -1.18 -50.87
C ILE A 394 -15.60 0.16 -50.17
N ASP A 395 -16.21 1.19 -50.73
CA ASP A 395 -16.22 2.53 -50.14
C ASP A 395 -17.21 2.59 -48.98
N ASP A 396 -16.69 2.63 -47.76
CA ASP A 396 -17.46 2.68 -46.50
C ASP A 396 -17.85 4.11 -46.12
N GLY A 397 -18.33 4.87 -47.11
CA GLY A 397 -18.83 6.24 -46.93
C GLY A 397 -17.74 7.31 -46.89
N SER A 398 -16.72 7.23 -47.75
CA SER A 398 -15.64 8.22 -47.80
C SER A 398 -16.15 9.61 -48.23
N SER A 399 -15.58 10.66 -47.63
CA SER A 399 -15.89 12.05 -47.96
C SER A 399 -14.79 12.74 -48.79
N ASP A 400 -13.63 12.11 -48.92
CA ASP A 400 -12.43 12.65 -49.59
C ASP A 400 -12.36 12.38 -51.10
N GLY A 401 -13.34 11.66 -51.66
CA GLY A 401 -13.36 11.30 -53.08
C GLY A 401 -12.73 9.95 -53.42
N THR A 402 -12.36 9.12 -52.44
CA THR A 402 -11.83 7.76 -52.62
C THR A 402 -12.57 6.95 -53.70
N ALA A 403 -13.90 6.84 -53.62
CA ALA A 403 -14.70 6.13 -54.62
C ALA A 403 -14.59 6.71 -56.03
N ARG A 404 -14.57 8.05 -56.15
CA ARG A 404 -14.46 8.75 -57.44
C ARG A 404 -13.11 8.53 -58.10
N ILE A 405 -12.03 8.44 -57.30
CA ILE A 405 -10.69 8.15 -57.80
C ILE A 405 -10.69 6.77 -58.45
N VAL A 406 -11.18 5.75 -57.76
CA VAL A 406 -11.19 4.37 -58.28
C VAL A 406 -12.09 4.23 -59.51
N GLU A 407 -13.29 4.82 -59.47
CA GLU A 407 -14.21 4.84 -60.63
C GLU A 407 -13.58 5.55 -61.84
N GLY A 408 -12.79 6.61 -61.61
CA GLY A 408 -12.10 7.36 -62.65
C GLY A 408 -10.96 6.61 -63.32
N LEU A 409 -10.42 5.55 -62.72
CA LEU A 409 -9.34 4.75 -63.30
C LEU A 409 -9.78 3.93 -64.51
N GLY A 410 -11.05 3.54 -64.57
CA GLY A 410 -11.62 2.78 -65.70
C GLY A 410 -10.95 1.43 -65.97
N LEU A 411 -10.31 0.83 -64.97
CA LEU A 411 -9.52 -0.40 -65.13
C LEU A 411 -10.43 -1.64 -65.29
N PRO A 412 -10.11 -2.56 -66.21
CA PRO A 412 -10.88 -3.79 -66.38
C PRO A 412 -10.78 -4.66 -65.12
N GLY A 413 -11.90 -5.27 -64.73
CA GLY A 413 -11.94 -6.14 -63.54
C GLY A 413 -12.03 -5.41 -62.20
N VAL A 414 -12.08 -4.07 -62.17
CA VAL A 414 -12.25 -3.27 -60.96
C VAL A 414 -13.70 -2.80 -60.80
N ARG A 415 -14.28 -2.96 -59.61
CA ARG A 415 -15.63 -2.52 -59.25
C ARG A 415 -15.61 -1.75 -57.94
N VAL A 416 -16.44 -0.70 -57.85
CA VAL A 416 -16.64 0.06 -56.61
C VAL A 416 -18.03 -0.23 -56.06
N ILE A 417 -18.10 -0.58 -54.78
CA ILE A 417 -19.34 -0.74 -54.02
C ILE A 417 -19.37 0.33 -52.95
N ARG A 418 -20.38 1.20 -53.01
CA ARG A 418 -20.57 2.25 -51.99
C ARG A 418 -21.55 1.79 -50.93
N GLN A 419 -21.25 2.08 -49.67
CA GLN A 419 -22.16 1.91 -48.54
C GLN A 419 -22.06 3.11 -47.58
N LEU A 420 -23.04 3.22 -46.67
CA LEU A 420 -22.91 4.15 -45.54
C LEU A 420 -21.90 3.58 -44.53
N ASN A 421 -21.12 4.47 -43.91
CA ASN A 421 -20.09 4.09 -42.95
C ASN A 421 -20.66 3.18 -41.85
N ALA A 422 -20.23 1.92 -41.88
CA ALA A 422 -20.64 0.87 -40.96
C ALA A 422 -19.43 0.10 -40.39
N GLY A 423 -18.21 0.53 -40.73
CA GLY A 423 -16.95 -0.06 -40.31
C GLY A 423 -16.44 -1.15 -41.26
N LYS A 424 -15.12 -1.36 -41.21
CA LYS A 424 -14.37 -2.37 -42.00
C LYS A 424 -15.02 -3.77 -42.03
N PRO A 425 -15.55 -4.34 -40.92
CA PRO A 425 -16.21 -5.65 -40.97
C PRO A 425 -17.46 -5.66 -41.86
N ALA A 426 -18.28 -4.59 -41.81
CA ALA A 426 -19.47 -4.48 -42.64
C ALA A 426 -19.10 -4.33 -44.12
N ALA A 427 -18.06 -3.53 -44.41
CA ALA A 427 -17.52 -3.36 -45.76
C ALA A 427 -17.00 -4.68 -46.35
N LEU A 428 -16.24 -5.45 -45.59
CA LEU A 428 -15.74 -6.77 -46.00
C LEU A 428 -16.89 -7.77 -46.25
N ASN A 429 -17.89 -7.82 -45.37
CA ASN A 429 -19.08 -8.67 -45.57
C ASN A 429 -19.84 -8.29 -46.85
N ARG A 430 -19.96 -6.99 -47.14
CA ARG A 430 -20.58 -6.52 -48.39
C ARG A 430 -19.75 -6.88 -49.61
N GLY A 431 -18.43 -6.80 -49.51
CA GLY A 431 -17.48 -7.27 -50.52
C GLY A 431 -17.64 -8.77 -50.80
N LEU A 432 -17.69 -9.59 -49.76
CA LEU A 432 -17.90 -11.04 -49.85
C LEU A 432 -19.21 -11.39 -50.55
N ALA A 433 -20.30 -10.70 -50.20
CA ALA A 433 -21.61 -10.91 -50.85
C ALA A 433 -21.63 -10.57 -52.34
N ASN A 434 -20.60 -9.87 -52.85
CA ASN A 434 -20.48 -9.44 -54.23
C ASN A 434 -19.30 -10.08 -54.98
N ALA A 435 -18.57 -10.98 -54.31
CA ALA A 435 -17.44 -11.69 -54.90
C ALA A 435 -17.93 -12.68 -55.97
N ARG A 436 -17.20 -12.74 -57.10
CA ARG A 436 -17.53 -13.66 -58.20
C ARG A 436 -16.84 -15.01 -58.08
N TYR A 437 -15.72 -15.08 -57.36
CA TYR A 437 -14.88 -16.25 -57.29
C TYR A 437 -14.86 -16.85 -55.88
N ASP A 438 -14.61 -18.16 -55.80
CA ASP A 438 -14.59 -18.91 -54.54
C ASP A 438 -13.37 -18.56 -53.67
N ILE A 439 -12.30 -18.05 -54.30
CA ILE A 439 -11.09 -17.62 -53.60
C ILE A 439 -11.15 -16.12 -53.41
N VAL A 440 -11.23 -15.69 -52.15
CA VAL A 440 -11.30 -14.28 -51.76
C VAL A 440 -10.05 -13.88 -50.99
N VAL A 441 -9.42 -12.80 -51.44
CA VAL A 441 -8.28 -12.16 -50.77
C VAL A 441 -8.75 -10.82 -50.20
N MET A 442 -8.53 -10.58 -48.92
CA MET A 442 -8.86 -9.29 -48.30
C MET A 442 -7.59 -8.49 -48.13
N MET A 443 -7.61 -7.22 -48.53
CA MET A 443 -6.44 -6.36 -48.53
C MET A 443 -6.79 -4.94 -48.12
N ASP A 444 -5.86 -4.23 -47.49
CA ASP A 444 -6.08 -2.85 -47.05
C ASP A 444 -5.90 -1.85 -48.21
N GLY A 445 -6.58 -0.71 -48.12
CA GLY A 445 -6.64 0.34 -49.15
C GLY A 445 -5.30 1.03 -49.45
N ASP A 446 -4.26 0.72 -48.69
CA ASP A 446 -2.90 1.28 -48.74
C ASP A 446 -1.81 0.23 -49.04
N THR A 447 -2.19 -1.01 -49.36
CA THR A 447 -1.24 -2.09 -49.66
C THR A 447 -0.84 -2.10 -51.13
N VAL A 448 0.48 -2.05 -51.40
CA VAL A 448 1.04 -2.11 -52.76
C VAL A 448 1.88 -3.38 -52.91
N PHE A 449 1.64 -4.15 -53.96
CA PHE A 449 2.49 -5.28 -54.32
C PHE A 449 3.60 -4.86 -55.31
N GLU A 450 4.79 -5.42 -55.13
CA GLU A 450 5.81 -5.39 -56.18
C GLU A 450 5.36 -6.31 -57.33
N PRO A 451 5.51 -5.86 -58.59
CA PRO A 451 5.05 -6.60 -59.78
C PRO A 451 5.72 -7.98 -59.94
#